data_AF-A0A557SCG6-F1
#
_entry.id   AF-A0A557SCG6-F1
#
_cell.length_a   1.000
_cell.length_b   1.000
_cell.length_c   1.000
_cell.angle_alpha   90.00
_cell.angle_beta   90.00
_cell.angle_gamma   90.00
#
_symmetry.space_group_name_H-M   'P 1'
#
loop_
_entity.id
_entity.type
_entity.pdbx_description
1 polymer ?
#
loop_
_entity_poly.entity_id
_entity_poly.type
_entity_poly.pdbx_seq_one_letter_code
_entity_poly.pdbx_strand_id
1 'polypeptide(L)' 'MPCLDFGNAIICVTAGWYRMRTADGRYFFMDWHDYLGPSIYKDRAATRGIDNWWDDAGICNAVDWFQLRGNRA' A
#
# COMPACT_ATOMS: atom_id res chain seq x y z
N MET A 1 11.90 -10.59 11.45
CA MET A 1 10.54 -10.26 10.96
C MET A 1 10.51 -10.63 9.48
N PRO A 2 9.72 -11.62 9.04
CA PRO A 2 9.68 -12.01 7.63
C PRO A 2 8.95 -10.91 6.85
N CYS A 3 9.65 -10.31 5.89
CA CYS A 3 9.03 -9.43 4.90
C CYS A 3 9.07 -10.16 3.56
N LEU A 4 7.91 -10.23 2.91
CA LEU A 4 7.73 -10.82 1.58
C LEU A 4 7.83 -9.72 0.55
N ASP A 5 8.76 -9.87 -0.39
CA ASP A 5 8.88 -8.98 -1.54
C ASP A 5 8.04 -9.52 -2.70
N PHE A 6 7.20 -8.66 -3.23
CA PHE A 6 6.29 -8.95 -4.33
C PHE A 6 6.61 -8.14 -5.59
N GLY A 7 7.77 -7.48 -5.64
CA GLY A 7 8.23 -6.60 -6.71
C GLY A 7 7.71 -5.17 -6.54
N ASN A 8 6.38 -5.00 -6.62
CA ASN A 8 5.75 -3.68 -6.48
C ASN A 8 5.36 -3.33 -5.03
N ALA A 9 5.43 -4.31 -4.12
CA ALA A 9 5.16 -4.10 -2.70
C ALA A 9 6.04 -5.02 -1.83
N ILE A 10 6.38 -4.53 -0.64
CA ILE A 10 7.02 -5.31 0.42
C ILE A 10 6.03 -5.41 1.57
N ILE A 11 5.67 -6.63 1.95
CA ILE A 11 4.70 -6.91 3.01
C ILE A 11 5.45 -7.49 4.20
N CYS A 12 5.45 -6.79 5.33
CA CYS A 12 5.98 -7.34 6.56
C CYS A 12 4.83 -8.00 7.33
N VAL A 13 4.77 -9.34 7.23
CA VAL A 13 3.61 -10.18 7.61
C VAL A 13 3.17 -9.97 9.07
N THR A 14 4.11 -9.66 9.96
CA THR A 14 3.84 -9.45 11.39
C THR A 14 3.42 -8.03 11.75
N ALA A 15 3.42 -7.11 10.79
CA ALA A 15 3.34 -5.68 11.08
C ALA A 15 1.98 -5.06 10.66
N GLY A 16 1.21 -5.72 9.80
CA GLY A 16 -0.11 -5.25 9.36
C GLY A 16 -0.07 -4.14 8.31
N TRP A 17 1.11 -3.69 7.88
CA TRP A 17 1.26 -2.63 6.87
C TRP A 17 2.00 -3.11 5.63
N TYR A 18 1.58 -2.55 4.50
CA TYR A 18 2.09 -2.82 3.16
C TYR A 18 2.95 -1.64 2.70
N ARG A 19 4.23 -1.87 2.40
CA ARG A 19 5.07 -0.85 1.77
C ARG A 19 4.95 -0.97 0.26
N MET A 20 4.29 -0.01 -0.37
CA MET A 20 4.01 -0.01 -1.80
C MET A 20 4.98 0.92 -2.54
N ARG A 21 5.33 0.56 -3.77
CA ARG A 21 6.11 1.41 -4.68
C ARG A 21 5.24 1.89 -5.82
N THR A 22 5.31 3.19 -6.09
CA THR A 22 4.75 3.80 -7.31
C THR A 22 5.69 3.56 -8.49
N ALA A 23 5.17 3.68 -9.72
CA ALA A 23 5.96 3.55 -10.95
C ALA A 23 7.12 4.57 -11.02
N ASP A 24 6.93 5.75 -10.42
CA ASP A 24 7.95 6.81 -10.35
C ASP A 24 9.07 6.51 -9.33
N GLY A 25 9.01 5.38 -8.62
CA GLY A 25 9.99 4.99 -7.60
C GLY A 25 9.73 5.59 -6.21
N ARG A 26 8.69 6.42 -6.03
CA ARG A 26 8.23 6.86 -4.70
C ARG A 26 7.64 5.68 -3.95
N TYR A 27 7.72 5.69 -2.62
CA TYR A 27 7.10 4.67 -1.78
C TYR A 27 6.10 5.29 -0.81
N PHE A 28 5.08 4.52 -0.47
CA PHE A 28 4.11 4.84 0.57
C PHE A 28 3.82 3.60 1.41
N PHE A 29 3.22 3.81 2.57
CA PHE A 29 2.73 2.74 3.42
C PHE A 29 1.22 2.71 3.34
N MET A 30 0.67 1.51 3.31
CA MET A 30 -0.76 1.29 3.24
C MET A 30 -1.16 0.36 4.37
N ASP A 31 -2.24 0.70 5.05
CA ASP A 31 -3.01 -0.22 5.88
C ASP A 31 -4.28 -0.59 5.10
N TRP A 32 -4.71 -1.83 5.16
CA TRP A 32 -5.88 -2.32 4.43
C TRP A 32 -6.95 -2.77 5.40
N HIS A 33 -8.10 -2.10 5.36
CA HIS A 33 -9.27 -2.46 6.14
C HIS A 33 -10.34 -3.07 5.23
N ASP A 34 -10.89 -4.23 5.61
CA ASP A 34 -11.92 -4.91 4.82
C ASP A 34 -13.20 -4.07 4.62
N TYR A 35 -13.49 -3.15 5.54
CA TYR A 35 -14.69 -2.30 5.48
C TYR A 35 -14.43 -0.90 4.89
N LEU A 36 -13.29 -0.28 5.20
CA LEU A 36 -12.97 1.11 4.81
C LEU A 36 -12.07 1.19 3.57
N GLY A 37 -11.49 0.07 3.16
CA GLY A 37 -10.51 0.01 2.08
C GLY A 37 -9.11 0.48 2.53
N PRO A 38 -8.31 1.04 1.61
CA PRO A 38 -6.93 1.40 1.86
C PRO A 38 -6.79 2.74 2.59
N SER A 39 -6.04 2.73 3.69
CA SER A 39 -5.54 3.92 4.37
C SER A 39 -4.07 4.15 4.00
N ILE A 40 -3.75 5.31 3.46
CA ILE A 40 -2.42 5.60 2.90
C ILE A 40 -1.63 6.54 3.82
N TYR A 41 -0.35 6.23 4.03
CA TYR A 41 0.56 6.92 4.93
C TYR A 41 1.93 7.17 4.29
N LYS A 42 2.59 8.26 4.71
CA LYS A 42 3.98 8.56 4.33
C LYS A 42 5.00 7.75 5.11
N ASP A 43 4.63 7.29 6.31
CA ASP A 43 5.51 6.60 7.23
C ASP A 43 4.94 5.27 7.70
N ARG A 44 5.86 4.43 8.18
CA ARG A 44 5.58 3.08 8.66
C ARG A 44 4.74 3.04 9.94
N ALA A 45 4.72 4.11 10.73
CA ALA A 45 4.00 4.16 11.99
C ALA A 45 2.54 4.63 11.81
N ALA A 46 2.08 4.79 10.56
CA ALA A 46 0.73 5.23 10.23
C ALA A 46 0.35 6.58 10.89
N THR A 47 1.34 7.46 11.10
CA THR A 47 1.11 8.75 11.77
C THR A 47 0.81 9.88 10.81
N ARG A 48 1.33 9.82 9.58
CA ARG A 48 1.17 10.84 8.55
C ARG A 48 0.29 10.31 7.42
N GLY A 49 -1.02 10.38 7.63
CA GLY A 49 -2.02 10.05 6.62
C GLY A 49 -1.89 10.96 5.39
N ILE A 50 -2.20 10.40 4.23
CA ILE A 50 -2.38 11.12 2.98
C ILE A 50 -3.87 11.03 2.66
N ASP A 51 -4.69 11.95 3.15
CA ASP A 51 -6.14 11.86 2.95
C ASP A 51 -6.49 11.92 1.46
N ASN A 52 -6.00 12.89 0.69
CA ASN A 52 -6.31 13.03 -0.74
C ASN A 52 -5.46 12.14 -1.65
N TRP A 53 -5.17 10.90 -1.23
CA TRP A 53 -4.34 9.98 -2.01
C TRP A 53 -4.98 9.59 -3.36
N TRP A 54 -6.31 9.68 -3.46
CA TRP A 54 -7.06 9.39 -4.70
C TRP A 54 -6.77 10.37 -5.85
N ASP A 55 -6.20 11.55 -5.55
CA ASP A 55 -5.78 12.51 -6.57
C ASP A 55 -4.41 12.17 -7.20
N ASP A 56 -3.62 11.31 -6.54
CA ASP A 56 -2.32 10.86 -7.06
C ASP A 56 -2.49 9.57 -7.86
N ALA A 57 -2.49 9.69 -9.19
CA ALA A 57 -2.61 8.57 -10.11
C ALA A 57 -1.58 7.45 -9.84
N GLY A 58 -0.38 7.79 -9.34
CA GLY A 58 0.64 6.81 -8.98
C GLY A 58 0.24 5.94 -7.78
N ILE A 59 -0.41 6.53 -6.78
CA ILE A 59 -0.93 5.80 -5.62
C ILE A 59 -2.13 4.96 -6.04
N CYS A 60 -3.07 5.53 -6.81
CA CYS A 60 -4.24 4.81 -7.33
C CYS A 60 -3.85 3.56 -8.13
N ASN A 61 -2.89 3.67 -9.04
CA ASN A 61 -2.41 2.54 -9.84
C ASN A 61 -1.76 1.44 -8.97
N ALA A 62 -1.03 1.82 -7.92
CA ALA A 62 -0.42 0.85 -7.00
C ALA A 62 -1.50 0.13 -6.17
N VAL A 63 -2.52 0.86 -5.69
CA VAL A 63 -3.66 0.30 -4.97
C VAL A 63 -4.48 -0.64 -5.86
N ASP A 64 -4.75 -0.26 -7.11
CA ASP A 64 -5.45 -1.10 -8.08
C ASP A 64 -4.69 -2.40 -8.35
N TRP A 65 -3.37 -2.32 -8.56
CA TRP A 65 -2.53 -3.52 -8.67
C TRP A 65 -2.66 -4.46 -7.45
N PHE A 66 -2.72 -3.91 -6.23
CA PHE A 66 -2.87 -4.70 -5.01
C PHE A 66 -4.24 -5.39 -4.94
N GLN A 67 -5.32 -4.66 -5.24
CA GLN A 67 -6.68 -5.21 -5.28
C GLN A 67 -6.82 -6.30 -6.36
N LEU A 68 -6.35 -6.02 -7.57
CA LEU A 68 -6.40 -6.97 -8.69
C LEU A 68 -5.61 -8.24 -8.44
N ARG A 69 -4.53 -8.16 -7.64
CA ARG A 69 -3.79 -9.34 -7.21
C ARG A 69 -4.58 -10.23 -6.27
N GLY A 70 -5.36 -9.63 -5.36
CA GLY A 70 -6.29 -10.37 -4.49
C GLY A 70 -7.44 -11.02 -5.26
N ASN A 71 -7.84 -10.43 -6.39
CA ASN A 71 -8.87 -10.96 -7.28
C ASN A 71 -8.40 -12.04 -8.27
N ARG A 72 -7.11 -12.40 -8.27
CA ARG A 72 -6.62 -13.59 -8.98
C ARG A 72 -6.72 -14.80 -8.04
N ALA A 73 -7.94 -15.19 -7.70
CA ALA A 73 -8.27 -16.44 -7.02
C ALA A 73 -9.06 -17.35 -7.96
#